data_AF-A0A520I8Q7-F1
#
_entry.id   AF-A0A520I8Q7-F1
#
_cell.length_a   1.000
_cell.length_b   1.000
_cell.length_c   1.000
_cell.angle_alpha   90.00
_cell.angle_beta   90.00
_cell.angle_gamma   90.00
#
_symmetry.space_group_name_H-M   'P 1'
#
loop_
_entity.id
_entity.type
_entity.pdbx_description
1 polymer ?
#
loop_
_entity_poly.entity_id
_entity_poly.type
_entity_poly.pdbx_seq_one_letter_code
_entity_poly.pdbx_strand_id
1 'polypeptide(L)'
;SAPLAEVRKGKFTPTLVFAPTDRQSVDGVSVTRDHVVASVYDNVRGRAMVFTHGKAGWTSRAVALPDNASVDVASTTDRSNATFVQVTGFLAPTTLWTLDAGPGGVPKQIKALPAKFDASRDVVEQFEAVSTDGTKIPYFIVHRKDVPLDGTTPTIMTAYGGFESSMTPYYSGVMGKLWLERGGSFVLANIRGGGEFGPKWHDAGRKTKRQIIYDDFAAVGQDLIARKLTSPATLGIYGGSNGGLLMGVEFNQHPDLWKAVTIQVPLLDMIRYEQIAAGASWVDEYGSVKIPAEKAFLETISPYQNIKRGGAYPEPYIWTTTKDDRVGPQHARKFAARLKEYGLPYLFYEDTAGGHSGDADIEQGARMQALQMTYFAQKLMGPAK
;
A
#
# COMPACT_ATOMS: atom_id res chain seq x y z
N SER A 1 -23.82 19.30 -8.69
CA SER A 1 -24.15 18.53 -7.46
C SER A 1 -25.62 18.71 -7.14
N ALA A 2 -26.26 17.73 -6.53
CA ALA A 2 -27.67 17.81 -6.09
C ALA A 2 -27.72 17.84 -4.55
N PRO A 3 -28.61 18.63 -3.92
CA PRO A 3 -28.76 18.60 -2.47
C PRO A 3 -29.21 17.22 -1.98
N LEU A 4 -28.52 16.64 -0.99
CA LEU A 4 -28.83 15.31 -0.45
C LEU A 4 -30.31 15.18 0.01
N ALA A 5 -30.86 16.25 0.60
CA ALA A 5 -32.26 16.28 1.01
C ALA A 5 -33.24 16.11 -0.15
N GLU A 6 -32.89 16.58 -1.35
CA GLU A 6 -33.72 16.43 -2.54
C GLU A 6 -33.54 15.06 -3.20
N VAL A 7 -32.32 14.51 -3.18
CA VAL A 7 -32.07 13.11 -3.58
C VAL A 7 -32.89 12.16 -2.72
N ARG A 8 -32.89 12.34 -1.39
CA ARG A 8 -33.69 11.55 -0.45
C ARG A 8 -35.20 11.69 -0.65
N LYS A 9 -35.65 12.83 -1.17
CA LYS A 9 -37.06 13.08 -1.53
C LYS A 9 -37.43 12.49 -2.89
N GLY A 10 -36.53 11.76 -3.56
CA GLY A 10 -36.79 11.17 -4.86
C GLY A 10 -36.92 12.19 -6.00
N LYS A 11 -36.51 13.45 -5.78
CA LYS A 11 -36.56 14.48 -6.84
C LYS A 11 -35.57 14.22 -7.97
N PHE A 12 -34.57 13.36 -7.73
CA PHE A 12 -33.60 12.93 -8.71
C PHE A 12 -33.75 11.43 -8.93
N THR A 13 -33.82 11.03 -10.20
CA THR A 13 -33.75 9.62 -10.58
C THR A 13 -32.30 9.29 -10.91
N PRO A 14 -31.59 8.52 -10.08
CA PRO A 14 -30.21 8.14 -10.37
C PRO A 14 -30.16 7.28 -11.63
N THR A 15 -29.18 7.56 -12.50
CA THR A 15 -28.89 6.75 -13.68
C THR A 15 -27.54 6.09 -13.51
N LEU A 16 -27.45 4.79 -13.77
CA LEU A 16 -26.17 4.08 -13.75
C LEU A 16 -25.31 4.55 -14.92
N VAL A 17 -24.16 5.16 -14.61
CA VAL A 17 -23.17 5.60 -15.61
C VAL A 17 -22.08 4.55 -15.79
N PHE A 18 -21.63 3.96 -14.68
CA PHE A 18 -20.58 2.94 -14.67
C PHE A 18 -20.81 1.97 -13.51
N ALA A 19 -20.73 0.67 -13.80
CA ALA A 19 -20.67 -0.39 -12.81
C ALA A 19 -19.32 -1.10 -12.98
N PRO A 20 -18.41 -1.04 -12.00
CA PRO A 20 -17.17 -1.80 -12.04
C PRO A 20 -17.45 -3.31 -12.13
N THR A 21 -16.64 -4.03 -12.90
CA THR A 21 -16.56 -5.50 -12.80
C THR A 21 -15.90 -5.92 -11.49
N ASP A 22 -15.88 -7.21 -11.17
CA ASP A 22 -15.25 -7.73 -9.93
C ASP A 22 -13.74 -7.42 -9.81
N ARG A 23 -13.09 -7.00 -10.91
CA ARG A 23 -11.68 -6.63 -10.96
C ARG A 23 -11.46 -5.14 -11.20
N GLN A 24 -12.52 -4.35 -11.08
CA GLN A 24 -12.47 -2.90 -11.24
C GLN A 24 -12.98 -2.18 -10.00
N SER A 25 -12.47 -0.97 -9.76
CA SER A 25 -13.00 -0.05 -8.76
C SER A 25 -12.84 1.39 -9.22
N VAL A 26 -13.73 2.27 -8.76
CA VAL A 26 -13.63 3.71 -9.03
C VAL A 26 -12.80 4.34 -7.93
N ASP A 27 -11.76 5.07 -8.33
CA ASP A 27 -10.88 5.78 -7.41
C ASP A 27 -11.31 7.24 -7.24
N GLY A 28 -11.60 7.91 -8.36
CA GLY A 28 -11.96 9.32 -8.38
C GLY A 28 -12.91 9.66 -9.52
N VAL A 29 -13.76 10.66 -9.28
CA VAL A 29 -14.70 11.18 -10.29
C VAL A 29 -14.58 12.70 -10.33
N SER A 30 -14.41 13.22 -11.53
CA SER A 30 -14.33 14.65 -11.86
C SER A 30 -15.29 15.00 -12.97
N VAL A 31 -15.64 16.27 -13.09
CA VAL A 31 -16.56 16.77 -14.12
C VAL A 31 -15.88 17.89 -14.90
N THR A 32 -16.07 17.85 -16.21
CA THR A 32 -15.73 18.94 -17.15
C THR A 32 -17.00 19.68 -17.52
N ARG A 33 -16.95 20.64 -18.46
CA ARG A 33 -18.16 21.30 -18.96
C ARG A 33 -19.20 20.30 -19.49
N ASP A 34 -18.77 19.34 -20.30
CA ASP A 34 -19.68 18.47 -21.07
C ASP A 34 -19.56 16.96 -20.71
N HIS A 35 -18.55 16.57 -19.91
CA HIS A 35 -18.21 15.16 -19.66
C HIS A 35 -17.90 14.85 -18.19
N VAL A 36 -18.10 13.61 -17.78
CA VAL A 36 -17.59 13.04 -16.53
C VAL A 36 -16.29 12.31 -16.82
N VAL A 37 -15.25 12.53 -16.02
CA VAL A 37 -13.97 11.82 -16.12
C VAL A 37 -13.76 11.05 -14.82
N ALA A 38 -13.44 9.76 -14.91
CA ALA A 38 -13.14 8.94 -13.74
C ALA A 38 -11.76 8.31 -13.82
N SER A 39 -11.03 8.31 -12.70
CA SER A 39 -9.94 7.36 -12.47
C SER A 39 -10.53 6.04 -11.99
N VAL A 40 -10.13 4.95 -12.62
CA VAL A 40 -10.61 3.59 -12.36
C VAL A 40 -9.41 2.68 -12.25
N TYR A 41 -9.42 1.76 -11.29
CA TYR A 41 -8.49 0.64 -11.29
C TYR A 41 -9.08 -0.50 -12.12
N ASP A 42 -8.29 -1.06 -13.02
CA ASP A 42 -8.60 -2.29 -13.76
C ASP A 42 -7.49 -3.30 -13.50
N ASN A 43 -7.78 -4.28 -12.65
CA ASN A 43 -6.80 -5.18 -12.11
C ASN A 43 -5.65 -4.43 -11.41
N VAL A 44 -5.98 -3.46 -10.55
CA VAL A 44 -5.03 -2.55 -9.85
C VAL A 44 -4.27 -1.58 -10.77
N ARG A 45 -4.39 -1.69 -12.10
CA ARG A 45 -3.76 -0.77 -13.04
C ARG A 45 -4.68 0.42 -13.29
N GLY A 46 -4.15 1.63 -13.15
CA GLY A 46 -4.88 2.87 -13.34
C GLY A 46 -5.36 3.05 -14.78
N ARG A 47 -6.57 3.55 -14.92
CA ARG A 47 -7.22 3.92 -16.18
C ARG A 47 -7.92 5.26 -15.99
N ALA A 48 -7.91 6.10 -17.01
CA ALA A 48 -8.82 7.23 -17.11
C ALA A 48 -9.95 6.87 -18.07
N MET A 49 -11.19 7.09 -17.65
CA MET A 49 -12.38 6.89 -18.48
C MET A 49 -13.12 8.23 -18.63
N VAL A 50 -13.60 8.50 -19.83
CA VAL A 50 -14.48 9.65 -20.08
C VAL A 50 -15.88 9.15 -20.41
N PHE A 51 -16.88 9.69 -19.73
CA PHE A 51 -18.29 9.40 -19.90
C PHE A 51 -19.00 10.62 -20.46
N THR A 52 -19.82 10.40 -21.49
CA THR A 52 -20.57 11.45 -22.19
C THR A 52 -22.05 11.10 -22.20
N HIS A 53 -22.87 12.04 -21.76
CA HIS A 53 -24.33 11.90 -21.86
C HIS A 53 -24.81 12.40 -23.23
N GLY A 54 -25.47 11.53 -23.99
CA GLY A 54 -26.06 11.85 -25.29
C GLY A 54 -27.54 11.50 -25.35
N LYS A 55 -28.16 11.71 -26.54
CA LYS A 55 -29.59 11.42 -26.76
C LYS A 55 -29.97 9.95 -26.51
N ALA A 56 -29.03 9.03 -26.73
CA ALA A 56 -29.21 7.59 -26.52
C ALA A 56 -28.78 7.11 -25.12
N GLY A 57 -28.49 8.03 -24.20
CA GLY A 57 -27.97 7.72 -22.86
C GLY A 57 -26.47 7.95 -22.74
N TRP A 58 -25.87 7.33 -21.72
CA TRP A 58 -24.45 7.46 -21.42
C TRP A 58 -23.59 6.57 -22.32
N THR A 59 -22.48 7.13 -22.78
CA THR A 59 -21.42 6.41 -23.50
C THR A 59 -20.10 6.61 -22.78
N SER A 60 -19.13 5.70 -22.97
CA SER A 60 -17.82 5.79 -22.33
C SER A 60 -16.69 5.54 -23.34
N ARG A 61 -15.51 6.09 -23.06
CA ARG A 61 -14.25 5.76 -23.73
C ARG A 61 -13.11 5.69 -22.73
N ALA A 62 -12.18 4.76 -22.94
CA ALA A 62 -10.91 4.76 -22.23
C ALA A 62 -9.98 5.83 -22.84
N VAL A 63 -9.17 6.46 -21.99
CA VAL A 63 -8.07 7.33 -22.42
C VAL A 63 -6.81 6.47 -22.57
N ALA A 64 -6.16 6.54 -23.73
CA ALA A 64 -4.96 5.76 -24.03
C ALA A 64 -3.73 6.31 -23.29
N LEU A 65 -3.58 5.92 -22.03
CA LEU A 65 -2.43 6.24 -21.17
C LEU A 65 -1.52 5.00 -21.01
N PRO A 66 -0.27 5.19 -20.54
CA PRO A 66 0.63 4.07 -20.24
C PRO A 66 -0.01 3.01 -19.32
N ASP A 67 0.26 1.74 -19.60
CA ASP A 67 -0.17 0.62 -18.74
C ASP A 67 0.80 0.41 -17.56
N ASN A 68 0.44 -0.45 -16.60
CA ASN A 68 1.21 -0.72 -15.36
C ASN A 68 1.56 0.56 -14.57
N ALA A 69 0.63 1.50 -14.58
CA ALA A 69 0.74 2.81 -13.95
C ALA A 69 -0.49 3.10 -13.08
N SER A 70 -0.35 4.04 -12.17
CA SER A 70 -1.46 4.73 -11.51
C SER A 70 -1.84 5.95 -12.33
N VAL A 71 -3.14 6.27 -12.34
CA VAL A 71 -3.71 7.37 -13.11
C VAL A 71 -4.66 8.16 -12.22
N ASP A 72 -4.34 9.42 -12.00
CA ASP A 72 -5.16 10.34 -11.20
C ASP A 72 -5.63 11.51 -12.08
N VAL A 73 -6.86 11.96 -11.87
CA VAL A 73 -7.33 13.21 -12.47
C VAL A 73 -6.77 14.37 -11.65
N ALA A 74 -5.75 15.04 -12.19
CA ALA A 74 -5.06 16.13 -11.51
C ALA A 74 -5.91 17.41 -11.47
N SER A 75 -6.64 17.70 -12.55
CA SER A 75 -7.51 18.89 -12.60
C SER A 75 -8.52 18.82 -13.74
N THR A 76 -9.74 19.31 -13.47
CA THR A 76 -10.77 19.64 -14.46
C THR A 76 -11.42 20.98 -14.11
N THR A 77 -12.24 21.50 -15.02
CA THR A 77 -13.12 22.64 -14.76
C THR A 77 -14.46 22.44 -15.47
N ASP A 78 -15.54 22.94 -14.88
CA ASP A 78 -16.87 23.02 -15.49
C ASP A 78 -16.97 24.05 -16.64
N ARG A 79 -15.91 24.81 -16.93
CA ARG A 79 -15.88 25.85 -17.97
C ARG A 79 -15.34 25.37 -19.32
N SER A 80 -14.64 24.24 -19.36
CA SER A 80 -14.07 23.66 -20.58
C SER A 80 -13.99 22.14 -20.48
N ASN A 81 -13.60 21.48 -21.58
CA ASN A 81 -13.34 20.04 -21.59
C ASN A 81 -11.86 19.69 -21.38
N ALA A 82 -11.03 20.69 -21.08
CA ALA A 82 -9.62 20.46 -20.78
C ALA A 82 -9.49 19.68 -19.47
N THR A 83 -8.78 18.57 -19.55
CA THR A 83 -8.52 17.66 -18.43
C THR A 83 -7.02 17.47 -18.30
N PHE A 84 -6.53 17.50 -17.06
CA PHE A 84 -5.16 17.14 -16.72
C PHE A 84 -5.18 15.83 -15.94
N VAL A 85 -4.34 14.89 -16.35
CA VAL A 85 -4.17 13.61 -15.67
C VAL A 85 -2.71 13.40 -15.31
N GLN A 86 -2.48 12.87 -14.12
CA GLN A 86 -1.17 12.49 -13.64
C GLN A 86 -1.00 10.98 -13.80
N VAL A 87 0.11 10.56 -14.39
CA VAL A 87 0.45 9.15 -14.58
C VAL A 87 1.78 8.88 -13.89
N THR A 88 1.84 7.83 -13.07
CA THR A 88 3.08 7.41 -12.39
C THR A 88 3.19 5.89 -12.41
N GLY A 89 4.40 5.37 -12.51
CA GLY A 89 4.64 3.93 -12.45
C GLY A 89 5.94 3.63 -11.72
N PHE A 90 6.25 2.36 -11.49
CA PHE A 90 7.45 1.98 -10.74
C PHE A 90 8.75 2.43 -11.42
N LEU A 91 8.80 2.37 -12.76
CA LEU A 91 10.00 2.64 -13.57
C LEU A 91 9.92 3.96 -14.34
N ALA A 92 8.75 4.61 -14.35
CA ALA A 92 8.51 5.85 -15.08
C ALA A 92 8.19 6.98 -14.11
N PRO A 93 8.95 8.11 -14.13
CA PRO A 93 8.68 9.26 -13.29
C PRO A 93 7.26 9.79 -13.51
N THR A 94 6.68 10.35 -12.44
CA THR A 94 5.39 11.01 -12.48
C THR A 94 5.35 12.04 -13.61
N THR A 95 4.34 11.91 -14.46
CA THR A 95 4.19 12.67 -15.70
C THR A 95 2.79 13.29 -15.76
N LEU A 96 2.73 14.58 -16.05
CA LEU A 96 1.51 15.31 -16.30
C LEU A 96 1.14 15.21 -17.78
N TRP A 97 -0.10 14.83 -18.04
CA TRP A 97 -0.71 14.76 -19.36
C TRP A 97 -1.93 15.67 -19.43
N THR A 98 -2.31 16.08 -20.64
CA THR A 98 -3.56 16.77 -20.91
C THR A 98 -4.33 16.11 -22.05
N LEU A 99 -5.65 16.18 -21.98
CA LEU A 99 -6.55 15.85 -23.08
C LEU A 99 -7.76 16.79 -23.09
N ASP A 100 -8.41 16.89 -24.24
CA ASP A 100 -9.80 17.29 -24.30
C ASP A 100 -10.68 16.07 -23.96
N ALA A 101 -11.61 16.18 -23.02
CA ALA A 101 -12.51 15.09 -22.67
C ALA A 101 -13.49 14.75 -23.82
N GLY A 102 -13.75 15.69 -24.72
CA GLY A 102 -14.64 15.53 -25.86
C GLY A 102 -14.24 14.45 -26.87
N PRO A 103 -15.11 14.23 -27.88
CA PRO A 103 -14.87 13.23 -28.92
C PRO A 103 -13.52 13.45 -29.63
N GLY A 104 -12.73 12.38 -29.76
CA GLY A 104 -11.42 12.43 -30.44
C GLY A 104 -10.28 13.05 -29.63
N GLY A 105 -10.50 13.39 -28.36
CA GLY A 105 -9.43 13.92 -27.50
C GLY A 105 -8.33 12.90 -27.19
N VAL A 106 -7.14 13.15 -27.74
CA VAL A 106 -5.94 12.32 -27.55
C VAL A 106 -5.09 12.88 -26.41
N PRO A 107 -4.65 12.04 -25.45
CA PRO A 107 -3.76 12.48 -24.38
C PRO A 107 -2.40 12.90 -24.92
N LYS A 108 -1.89 14.04 -24.41
CA LYS A 108 -0.59 14.59 -24.74
C LYS A 108 0.22 14.81 -23.48
N GLN A 109 1.45 14.33 -23.47
CA GLN A 109 2.37 14.57 -22.38
C GLN A 109 2.78 16.05 -22.33
N ILE A 110 2.71 16.65 -21.14
CA ILE A 110 3.13 18.04 -20.91
C ILE A 110 4.52 18.07 -20.29
N LYS A 111 4.70 17.37 -19.16
CA LYS A 111 5.93 17.42 -18.38
C LYS A 111 6.09 16.18 -17.52
N ALA A 112 7.29 15.61 -17.53
CA ALA A 112 7.68 14.55 -16.60
C ALA A 112 8.62 15.11 -15.52
N LEU A 113 8.54 14.56 -14.31
CA LEU A 113 9.61 14.73 -13.32
C LEU A 113 10.91 14.11 -13.84
N PRO A 114 12.10 14.60 -13.41
CA PRO A 114 13.35 14.00 -13.80
C PRO A 114 13.48 12.58 -13.24
N ALA A 115 14.05 11.67 -14.03
CA ALA A 115 14.44 10.35 -13.54
C ALA A 115 15.45 10.50 -12.39
N LYS A 116 15.28 9.67 -11.36
CA LYS A 116 16.09 9.63 -10.14
C LYS A 116 16.96 8.38 -10.02
N PHE A 117 16.81 7.44 -10.94
CA PHE A 117 17.61 6.21 -11.07
C PHE A 117 17.52 5.69 -12.52
N ASP A 118 18.45 4.82 -12.91
CA ASP A 118 18.44 4.13 -14.20
C ASP A 118 17.52 2.90 -14.17
N ALA A 119 16.35 3.01 -14.80
CA ALA A 119 15.36 1.95 -14.92
C ALA A 119 15.48 1.12 -16.22
N SER A 120 16.49 1.39 -17.07
CA SER A 120 16.57 0.81 -18.43
C SER A 120 16.66 -0.73 -18.44
N ARG A 121 17.19 -1.29 -17.35
CA ARG A 121 17.40 -2.73 -17.14
C ARG A 121 16.29 -3.39 -16.35
N ASP A 122 15.32 -2.63 -15.86
CA ASP A 122 14.25 -3.14 -15.01
C ASP A 122 12.99 -3.46 -15.81
N VAL A 123 12.15 -4.29 -15.21
CA VAL A 123 10.83 -4.67 -15.71
C VAL A 123 9.83 -4.68 -14.54
N VAL A 124 8.56 -4.45 -14.88
CA VAL A 124 7.43 -4.60 -13.95
C VAL A 124 6.58 -5.76 -14.43
N GLU A 125 6.33 -6.72 -13.55
CA GLU A 125 5.42 -7.84 -13.82
C GLU A 125 4.31 -7.86 -12.77
N GLN A 126 3.10 -8.23 -13.17
CA GLN A 126 1.97 -8.43 -12.27
C GLN A 126 1.63 -9.93 -12.21
N PHE A 127 1.54 -10.46 -10.99
CA PHE A 127 1.21 -11.85 -10.74
C PHE A 127 0.07 -11.94 -9.71
N GLU A 128 -0.37 -13.17 -9.45
CA GLU A 128 -1.36 -13.47 -8.43
C GLU A 128 -0.92 -14.66 -7.57
N ALA A 129 -0.96 -14.48 -6.25
CA ALA A 129 -0.80 -15.56 -5.28
C ALA A 129 -2.17 -16.12 -4.89
N VAL A 130 -2.23 -17.37 -4.46
CA VAL A 130 -3.46 -18.00 -3.93
C VAL A 130 -3.45 -17.90 -2.42
N SER A 131 -4.41 -17.17 -1.84
CA SER A 131 -4.58 -17.08 -0.39
C SER A 131 -5.18 -18.36 0.20
N THR A 132 -5.26 -18.43 1.53
CA THR A 132 -5.73 -19.60 2.30
C THR A 132 -7.16 -20.02 1.95
N ASP A 133 -7.98 -19.09 1.46
CA ASP A 133 -9.36 -19.35 1.02
C ASP A 133 -9.52 -19.50 -0.50
N GLY A 134 -8.41 -19.57 -1.24
CA GLY A 134 -8.40 -19.70 -2.70
C GLY A 134 -8.49 -18.37 -3.47
N THR A 135 -8.66 -17.23 -2.79
CA THR A 135 -8.71 -15.91 -3.42
C THR A 135 -7.39 -15.59 -4.11
N LYS A 136 -7.45 -15.04 -5.33
CA LYS A 136 -6.28 -14.58 -6.09
C LYS A 136 -5.88 -13.17 -5.67
N ILE A 137 -4.71 -13.05 -5.03
CA ILE A 137 -4.16 -11.81 -4.51
C ILE A 137 -3.16 -11.23 -5.52
N PRO A 138 -3.47 -10.09 -6.16
CA PRO A 138 -2.53 -9.47 -7.09
C PRO A 138 -1.31 -8.94 -6.35
N TYR A 139 -0.18 -8.93 -7.03
CA TYR A 139 1.00 -8.20 -6.60
C TYR A 139 1.88 -7.84 -7.80
N PHE A 140 2.67 -6.78 -7.64
CA PHE A 140 3.64 -6.34 -8.63
C PHE A 140 5.05 -6.70 -8.18
N ILE A 141 5.88 -7.17 -9.11
CA ILE A 141 7.32 -7.32 -8.91
C ILE A 141 8.03 -6.31 -9.81
N VAL A 142 8.98 -5.57 -9.23
CA VAL A 142 9.90 -4.70 -9.94
C VAL A 142 11.30 -5.24 -9.74
N HIS A 143 11.93 -5.65 -10.83
CA HIS A 143 13.25 -6.28 -10.78
C HIS A 143 13.99 -6.11 -12.12
N ARG A 144 15.28 -6.45 -12.12
CA ARG A 144 16.06 -6.49 -13.35
C ARG A 144 15.56 -7.57 -14.31
N LYS A 145 15.59 -7.29 -15.61
CA LYS A 145 15.23 -8.24 -16.68
C LYS A 145 16.02 -9.55 -16.65
N ASP A 146 17.24 -9.52 -16.13
CA ASP A 146 18.17 -10.65 -16.03
C ASP A 146 18.31 -11.17 -14.58
N VAL A 147 17.29 -10.96 -13.73
CA VAL A 147 17.29 -11.43 -12.34
C VAL A 147 17.43 -12.96 -12.29
N PRO A 148 18.28 -13.52 -11.40
CA PRO A 148 18.35 -14.97 -11.21
C PRO A 148 17.08 -15.47 -10.51
N LEU A 149 16.53 -16.57 -11.02
CA LEU A 149 15.41 -17.30 -10.40
C LEU A 149 15.91 -18.57 -9.68
N ASP A 150 16.84 -18.37 -8.75
CA ASP A 150 17.50 -19.40 -7.94
C ASP A 150 17.30 -19.22 -6.42
N GLY A 151 16.48 -18.26 -6.02
CA GLY A 151 16.15 -17.94 -4.63
C GLY A 151 17.12 -16.98 -3.94
N THR A 152 18.10 -16.43 -4.65
CA THR A 152 19.15 -15.60 -4.05
C THR A 152 18.90 -14.09 -4.13
N THR A 153 17.86 -13.64 -4.84
CA THR A 153 17.66 -12.21 -5.06
C THR A 153 17.19 -11.50 -3.78
N PRO A 154 17.94 -10.49 -3.27
CA PRO A 154 17.50 -9.65 -2.17
C PRO A 154 16.19 -8.97 -2.52
N THR A 155 15.13 -9.25 -1.78
CA THR A 155 13.78 -8.78 -2.09
C THR A 155 13.19 -8.08 -0.89
N ILE A 156 12.58 -6.91 -1.09
CA ILE A 156 11.73 -6.28 -0.09
C ILE A 156 10.30 -6.17 -0.57
N MET A 157 9.36 -6.52 0.31
CA MET A 157 7.93 -6.56 0.03
C MET A 157 7.17 -5.62 0.97
N THR A 158 6.14 -4.96 0.45
CA THR A 158 5.27 -4.08 1.23
C THR A 158 3.81 -4.23 0.84
N ALA A 159 2.93 -3.90 1.79
CA ALA A 159 1.50 -3.78 1.62
C ALA A 159 0.92 -2.88 2.73
N TYR A 160 -0.35 -2.53 2.60
CA TYR A 160 -1.10 -1.82 3.64
C TYR A 160 -2.24 -2.67 4.20
N GLY A 161 -3.25 -3.01 3.41
CA GLY A 161 -4.32 -3.93 3.80
C GLY A 161 -5.28 -3.37 4.86
N GLY A 162 -5.95 -2.26 4.56
CA GLY A 162 -6.95 -1.69 5.47
C GLY A 162 -7.49 -0.35 4.98
N PHE A 163 -8.62 0.05 5.57
CA PHE A 163 -9.27 1.36 5.35
C PHE A 163 -9.64 1.66 3.90
N GLU A 164 -9.84 0.64 3.07
CA GLU A 164 -10.09 0.79 1.63
C GLU A 164 -8.94 1.54 0.90
N SER A 165 -7.76 1.62 1.51
CA SER A 165 -6.60 2.28 0.92
C SER A 165 -5.95 1.35 -0.11
N SER A 166 -5.97 1.77 -1.38
CA SER A 166 -5.39 1.01 -2.49
C SER A 166 -3.88 1.23 -2.58
N MET A 167 -3.10 0.15 -2.73
CA MET A 167 -1.65 0.22 -2.92
C MET A 167 -1.30 0.10 -4.42
N THR A 168 -1.13 1.21 -5.12
CA THR A 168 -1.00 1.22 -6.58
C THR A 168 0.42 1.51 -7.05
N PRO A 169 0.77 1.30 -8.33
CA PRO A 169 2.09 1.63 -8.85
C PRO A 169 2.52 3.07 -8.54
N TYR A 170 3.74 3.25 -8.05
CA TYR A 170 4.28 4.58 -7.72
C TYR A 170 5.78 4.68 -8.04
N TYR A 171 6.22 5.87 -8.41
CA TYR A 171 7.64 6.15 -8.64
C TYR A 171 8.35 6.50 -7.34
N SER A 172 9.39 5.74 -6.96
CA SER A 172 10.26 6.07 -5.83
C SER A 172 11.72 6.13 -6.26
N GLY A 173 12.27 7.35 -6.23
CA GLY A 173 13.69 7.57 -6.51
C GLY A 173 14.60 6.89 -5.51
N VAL A 174 14.21 6.81 -4.24
CA VAL A 174 14.98 6.15 -3.19
C VAL A 174 14.98 4.64 -3.38
N MET A 175 13.82 4.03 -3.65
CA MET A 175 13.72 2.59 -3.93
C MET A 175 14.57 2.23 -5.17
N GLY A 176 14.41 2.97 -6.27
CA GLY A 176 15.18 2.69 -7.47
C GLY A 176 16.68 2.86 -7.27
N LYS A 177 17.11 3.95 -6.65
CA LYS A 177 18.54 4.28 -6.50
C LYS A 177 19.26 3.41 -5.46
N LEU A 178 18.62 3.17 -4.32
CA LEU A 178 19.27 2.49 -3.19
C LEU A 178 19.01 0.97 -3.17
N TRP A 179 18.01 0.49 -3.92
CA TRP A 179 17.64 -0.92 -3.92
C TRP A 179 17.75 -1.57 -5.32
N LEU A 180 16.99 -1.09 -6.30
CA LEU A 180 16.91 -1.72 -7.63
C LEU A 180 18.25 -1.69 -8.38
N GLU A 181 18.91 -0.52 -8.43
CA GLU A 181 20.24 -0.39 -9.07
C GLU A 181 21.31 -1.30 -8.42
N ARG A 182 21.09 -1.74 -7.17
CA ARG A 182 21.97 -2.66 -6.45
C ARG A 182 21.62 -4.14 -6.67
N GLY A 183 20.69 -4.43 -7.58
CA GLY A 183 20.24 -5.79 -7.90
C GLY A 183 19.19 -6.34 -6.95
N GLY A 184 18.58 -5.51 -6.11
CA GLY A 184 17.43 -5.91 -5.31
C GLY A 184 16.13 -5.92 -6.13
N SER A 185 15.15 -6.70 -5.68
CA SER A 185 13.78 -6.70 -6.19
C SER A 185 12.83 -6.02 -5.20
N PHE A 186 11.83 -5.33 -5.72
CA PHE A 186 10.77 -4.71 -4.94
C PHE A 186 9.43 -5.36 -5.25
N VAL A 187 8.63 -5.62 -4.22
CA VAL A 187 7.29 -6.21 -4.36
C VAL A 187 6.24 -5.36 -3.67
N LEU A 188 5.15 -5.07 -4.38
CA LEU A 188 3.95 -4.42 -3.86
C LEU A 188 2.78 -5.40 -3.89
N ALA A 189 2.30 -5.82 -2.71
CA ALA A 189 1.20 -6.77 -2.59
C ALA A 189 -0.14 -6.06 -2.36
N ASN A 190 -1.16 -6.45 -3.15
CA ASN A 190 -2.50 -5.87 -3.14
C ASN A 190 -3.48 -6.72 -2.32
N ILE A 191 -3.13 -6.90 -1.05
CA ILE A 191 -3.88 -7.73 -0.10
C ILE A 191 -5.27 -7.15 0.21
N ARG A 192 -6.19 -8.00 0.70
CA ARG A 192 -7.52 -7.56 1.14
C ARG A 192 -7.44 -6.53 2.28
N GLY A 193 -8.56 -5.83 2.50
CA GLY A 193 -8.62 -4.65 3.37
C GLY A 193 -8.33 -3.34 2.62
N GLY A 194 -7.59 -3.39 1.50
CA GLY A 194 -7.44 -2.25 0.60
C GLY A 194 -8.67 -2.01 -0.29
N GLY A 195 -8.56 -1.03 -1.18
CA GLY A 195 -9.64 -0.59 -2.09
C GLY A 195 -9.47 -1.03 -3.55
N GLU A 196 -8.50 -1.91 -3.82
CA GLU A 196 -8.11 -2.28 -5.19
C GLU A 196 -9.27 -2.83 -6.03
N PHE A 197 -10.21 -3.52 -5.37
CA PHE A 197 -11.45 -4.03 -5.97
C PHE A 197 -12.71 -3.49 -5.25
N GLY A 198 -12.59 -2.30 -4.69
CA GLY A 198 -13.67 -1.56 -4.04
C GLY A 198 -14.08 -2.11 -2.66
N PRO A 199 -15.26 -1.71 -2.15
CA PRO A 199 -15.65 -1.95 -0.76
C PRO A 199 -15.70 -3.42 -0.36
N LYS A 200 -16.00 -4.34 -1.29
CA LYS A 200 -16.00 -5.78 -1.01
C LYS A 200 -14.60 -6.30 -0.66
N TRP A 201 -13.56 -5.76 -1.29
CA TRP A 201 -12.17 -6.11 -1.01
C TRP A 201 -11.75 -5.64 0.38
N HIS A 202 -12.21 -4.45 0.77
CA HIS A 202 -12.02 -3.89 2.11
C HIS A 202 -12.76 -4.71 3.17
N ASP A 203 -14.07 -4.90 3.00
CA ASP A 203 -14.95 -5.56 3.96
C ASP A 203 -14.61 -7.05 4.21
N ALA A 204 -13.87 -7.67 3.29
CA ALA A 204 -13.41 -9.05 3.44
C ALA A 204 -12.51 -9.24 4.68
N GLY A 205 -11.74 -8.22 5.07
CA GLY A 205 -10.76 -8.28 6.17
C GLY A 205 -11.08 -7.38 7.36
N ARG A 206 -12.32 -6.91 7.51
CA ARG A 206 -12.70 -6.03 8.64
C ARG A 206 -12.97 -6.81 9.92
N LYS A 207 -12.65 -6.18 11.05
CA LYS A 207 -12.92 -6.67 12.41
C LYS A 207 -12.40 -8.09 12.60
N THR A 208 -13.25 -9.03 13.00
CA THR A 208 -12.86 -10.43 13.28
C THR A 208 -12.48 -11.26 12.06
N LYS A 209 -12.66 -10.72 10.84
CA LYS A 209 -12.22 -11.37 9.59
C LYS A 209 -10.76 -11.07 9.24
N ARG A 210 -10.10 -10.18 9.97
CA ARG A 210 -8.84 -9.55 9.57
C ARG A 210 -7.66 -10.50 9.40
N GLN A 211 -7.72 -11.70 9.97
CA GLN A 211 -6.67 -12.72 9.77
C GLN A 211 -6.40 -12.96 8.29
N ILE A 212 -7.43 -12.88 7.44
CA ILE A 212 -7.30 -13.11 6.01
C ILE A 212 -6.36 -12.10 5.31
N ILE A 213 -6.21 -10.89 5.86
CA ILE A 213 -5.29 -9.87 5.34
C ILE A 213 -3.83 -10.30 5.56
N TYR A 214 -3.55 -10.89 6.72
CA TYR A 214 -2.22 -11.40 7.07
C TYR A 214 -1.91 -12.65 6.24
N ASP A 215 -2.88 -13.56 6.13
CA ASP A 215 -2.79 -14.74 5.27
C ASP A 215 -2.51 -14.37 3.80
N ASP A 216 -3.16 -13.32 3.26
CA ASP A 216 -2.90 -12.82 1.91
C ASP A 216 -1.44 -12.37 1.74
N PHE A 217 -0.88 -11.68 2.72
CA PHE A 217 0.48 -11.16 2.67
C PHE A 217 1.51 -12.29 2.74
N ALA A 218 1.30 -13.25 3.66
CA ALA A 218 2.11 -14.45 3.76
C ALA A 218 2.05 -15.30 2.46
N ALA A 219 0.87 -15.42 1.85
CA ALA A 219 0.70 -16.13 0.57
C ALA A 219 1.51 -15.51 -0.57
N VAL A 220 1.57 -14.17 -0.66
CA VAL A 220 2.44 -13.51 -1.64
C VAL A 220 3.92 -13.82 -1.36
N GLY A 221 4.36 -13.73 -0.09
CA GLY A 221 5.73 -14.10 0.30
C GLY A 221 6.10 -15.53 -0.09
N GLN A 222 5.19 -16.48 0.13
CA GLN A 222 5.36 -17.88 -0.25
C GLN A 222 5.42 -18.08 -1.77
N ASP A 223 4.59 -17.38 -2.53
CA ASP A 223 4.60 -17.43 -4.00
C ASP A 223 5.91 -16.89 -4.58
N LEU A 224 6.47 -15.81 -4.02
CA LEU A 224 7.80 -15.29 -4.40
C LEU A 224 8.92 -16.32 -4.20
N ILE A 225 8.85 -17.07 -3.08
CA ILE A 225 9.82 -18.14 -2.77
C ILE A 225 9.62 -19.32 -3.72
N ALA A 226 8.38 -19.73 -3.97
CA ALA A 226 8.06 -20.83 -4.89
C ALA A 226 8.53 -20.53 -6.33
N ARG A 227 8.46 -19.26 -6.75
CA ARG A 227 9.00 -18.77 -8.03
C ARG A 227 10.51 -18.70 -8.07
N LYS A 228 11.19 -18.95 -6.95
CA LYS A 228 12.63 -18.83 -6.78
C LYS A 228 13.16 -17.43 -7.09
N LEU A 229 12.32 -16.38 -6.97
CA LEU A 229 12.85 -15.03 -7.02
C LEU A 229 13.74 -14.80 -5.79
N THR A 230 13.26 -15.22 -4.63
CA THR A 230 13.91 -15.01 -3.33
C THR A 230 13.78 -16.26 -2.45
N SER A 231 14.27 -16.18 -1.23
CA SER A 231 14.16 -17.21 -0.19
C SER A 231 13.89 -16.53 1.16
N PRO A 232 13.50 -17.27 2.21
CA PRO A 232 13.39 -16.70 3.55
C PRO A 232 14.67 -16.00 4.04
N ALA A 233 15.85 -16.38 3.52
CA ALA A 233 17.12 -15.76 3.87
C ALA A 233 17.37 -14.41 3.18
N THR A 234 16.62 -14.09 2.12
CA THR A 234 16.81 -12.89 1.28
C THR A 234 15.54 -12.06 1.11
N LEU A 235 14.46 -12.40 1.83
CA LEU A 235 13.18 -11.68 1.82
C LEU A 235 13.03 -10.82 3.07
N GLY A 236 12.80 -9.52 2.86
CA GLY A 236 12.42 -8.58 3.90
C GLY A 236 11.06 -7.94 3.66
N ILE A 237 10.45 -7.45 4.73
CA ILE A 237 9.11 -6.83 4.69
C ILE A 237 9.12 -5.46 5.40
N TYR A 238 8.32 -4.52 4.91
CA TYR A 238 8.10 -3.25 5.62
C TYR A 238 6.68 -2.72 5.46
N GLY A 239 6.25 -1.95 6.46
CA GLY A 239 4.95 -1.29 6.45
C GLY A 239 4.81 -0.31 7.62
N GLY A 240 3.98 0.71 7.42
CA GLY A 240 3.73 1.75 8.42
C GLY A 240 2.25 1.90 8.78
N SER A 241 1.96 2.43 9.99
CA SER A 241 0.58 2.62 10.47
C SER A 241 -0.15 1.27 10.58
N ASN A 242 -1.26 1.05 9.87
CA ASN A 242 -1.88 -0.28 9.69
C ASN A 242 -0.92 -1.30 9.04
N GLY A 243 -0.08 -0.85 8.09
CA GLY A 243 1.01 -1.68 7.58
C GLY A 243 2.04 -2.04 8.65
N GLY A 244 2.20 -1.21 9.68
CA GLY A 244 3.04 -1.52 10.85
C GLY A 244 2.42 -2.59 11.75
N LEU A 245 1.09 -2.60 11.89
CA LEU A 245 0.37 -3.73 12.50
C LEU A 245 0.60 -5.00 11.70
N LEU A 246 0.40 -4.95 10.37
CA LEU A 246 0.66 -6.07 9.47
C LEU A 246 2.08 -6.64 9.70
N MET A 247 3.13 -5.81 9.64
CA MET A 247 4.49 -6.29 9.87
C MET A 247 4.68 -6.91 11.27
N GLY A 248 4.04 -6.38 12.30
CA GLY A 248 4.08 -6.94 13.66
C GLY A 248 3.37 -8.28 13.78
N VAL A 249 2.27 -8.49 13.05
CA VAL A 249 1.57 -9.78 13.00
C VAL A 249 2.41 -10.81 12.25
N GLU A 250 2.93 -10.46 11.08
CA GLU A 250 3.79 -11.32 10.26
C GLU A 250 5.06 -11.72 11.00
N PHE A 251 5.66 -10.79 11.73
CA PHE A 251 6.79 -11.04 12.62
C PHE A 251 6.46 -12.11 13.68
N ASN A 252 5.25 -12.12 14.21
CA ASN A 252 4.84 -13.08 15.24
C ASN A 252 4.38 -14.43 14.68
N GLN A 253 3.61 -14.42 13.60
CA GLN A 253 2.93 -15.60 13.04
C GLN A 253 3.81 -16.38 12.06
N HIS A 254 4.65 -15.67 11.29
CA HIS A 254 5.50 -16.24 10.24
C HIS A 254 6.98 -15.84 10.37
N PRO A 255 7.60 -15.95 11.57
CA PRO A 255 8.97 -15.47 11.80
C PRO A 255 10.02 -16.17 10.92
N ASP A 256 9.71 -17.36 10.40
CA ASP A 256 10.57 -18.17 9.54
C ASP A 256 10.52 -17.77 8.07
N LEU A 257 9.55 -16.95 7.64
CA LEU A 257 9.43 -16.48 6.25
C LEU A 257 10.29 -15.23 5.98
N TRP A 258 10.68 -14.48 7.02
CA TRP A 258 11.27 -13.15 6.87
C TRP A 258 12.69 -13.09 7.44
N LYS A 259 13.65 -12.62 6.64
CA LYS A 259 14.99 -12.31 7.14
C LYS A 259 15.06 -10.96 7.86
N ALA A 260 14.27 -10.00 7.38
CA ALA A 260 14.30 -8.61 7.81
C ALA A 260 12.89 -8.02 7.87
N VAL A 261 12.60 -7.24 8.91
CA VAL A 261 11.28 -6.65 9.15
C VAL A 261 11.46 -5.20 9.59
N THR A 262 10.92 -4.25 8.84
CA THR A 262 10.86 -2.83 9.26
C THR A 262 9.43 -2.47 9.68
N ILE A 263 9.26 -2.07 10.94
CA ILE A 263 7.97 -1.77 11.56
C ILE A 263 7.89 -0.27 11.86
N GLN A 264 7.00 0.45 11.18
CA GLN A 264 7.01 1.92 11.14
C GLN A 264 5.75 2.51 11.76
N VAL A 265 5.90 3.53 12.63
CA VAL A 265 4.77 4.25 13.28
C VAL A 265 3.54 3.36 13.52
N PRO A 266 3.68 2.27 14.30
CA PRO A 266 2.84 1.09 14.15
C PRO A 266 1.71 1.01 15.17
N LEU A 267 0.72 0.17 14.91
CA LEU A 267 -0.30 -0.26 15.88
C LEU A 267 0.03 -1.67 16.38
N LEU A 268 0.66 -1.79 17.55
CA LEU A 268 1.19 -3.09 18.04
C LEU A 268 0.53 -3.60 19.32
N ASP A 269 -0.31 -2.79 19.97
CA ASP A 269 -1.05 -3.18 21.18
C ASP A 269 -2.54 -3.05 20.89
N MET A 270 -3.08 -4.08 20.24
CA MET A 270 -4.48 -4.15 19.83
C MET A 270 -5.44 -4.37 20.99
N ILE A 271 -4.94 -4.60 22.22
CA ILE A 271 -5.78 -4.66 23.42
C ILE A 271 -5.97 -3.28 24.04
N ARG A 272 -5.12 -2.32 23.70
CA ARG A 272 -5.22 -0.95 24.21
C ARG A 272 -5.30 0.11 23.11
N TYR A 273 -5.36 -0.28 21.84
CA TYR A 273 -5.27 0.67 20.73
C TYR A 273 -6.35 1.75 20.84
N GLU A 274 -7.59 1.40 21.23
CA GLU A 274 -8.68 2.34 21.48
C GLU A 274 -8.36 3.46 22.49
N GLN A 275 -7.43 3.22 23.42
CA GLN A 275 -7.04 4.18 24.46
C GLN A 275 -5.72 4.89 24.16
N ILE A 276 -5.12 4.65 22.99
CA ILE A 276 -3.87 5.28 22.57
C ILE A 276 -4.19 6.24 21.42
N ALA A 277 -3.87 7.51 21.62
CA ALA A 277 -4.02 8.57 20.61
C ALA A 277 -5.41 8.56 19.94
N ALA A 278 -5.47 8.52 18.60
CA ALA A 278 -6.71 8.53 17.84
C ALA A 278 -7.39 7.15 17.72
N GLY A 279 -6.96 6.13 18.48
CA GLY A 279 -7.34 4.75 18.26
C GLY A 279 -8.83 4.43 18.28
N ALA A 280 -9.62 5.15 19.09
CA ALA A 280 -11.08 5.00 19.11
C ALA A 280 -11.74 5.26 17.74
N SER A 281 -11.11 6.05 16.86
CA SER A 281 -11.62 6.33 15.51
C SER A 281 -11.53 5.13 14.56
N TRP A 282 -10.80 4.06 14.92
CA TRP A 282 -10.61 2.87 14.08
C TRP A 282 -11.39 1.64 14.56
N VAL A 283 -12.33 1.82 15.49
CA VAL A 283 -13.19 0.73 15.98
C VAL A 283 -13.98 0.08 14.85
N ASP A 284 -14.42 0.85 13.86
CA ASP A 284 -15.13 0.31 12.70
C ASP A 284 -14.24 -0.55 11.80
N GLU A 285 -12.93 -0.36 11.85
CA GLU A 285 -11.95 -1.14 11.09
C GLU A 285 -11.53 -2.41 11.82
N TYR A 286 -11.10 -2.28 13.08
CA TYR A 286 -10.49 -3.37 13.84
C TYR A 286 -11.45 -4.11 14.79
N GLY A 287 -12.58 -3.50 15.15
CA GLY A 287 -13.46 -3.98 16.21
C GLY A 287 -13.05 -3.45 17.59
N SER A 288 -13.95 -3.52 18.56
CA SER A 288 -13.76 -2.98 19.89
C SER A 288 -13.39 -4.03 20.93
N VAL A 289 -12.46 -3.69 21.82
CA VAL A 289 -12.11 -4.50 23.00
C VAL A 289 -13.26 -4.57 24.03
N LYS A 290 -14.29 -3.74 23.87
CA LYS A 290 -15.51 -3.78 24.70
C LYS A 290 -16.46 -4.90 24.27
N ILE A 291 -16.32 -5.40 23.04
CA ILE A 291 -17.13 -6.49 22.50
C ILE A 291 -16.35 -7.80 22.70
N PRO A 292 -16.84 -8.78 23.51
CA PRO A 292 -16.05 -9.95 23.88
C PRO A 292 -15.48 -10.76 22.70
N ALA A 293 -16.27 -10.96 21.64
CA ALA A 293 -15.84 -11.68 20.45
C ALA A 293 -14.75 -10.93 19.66
N GLU A 294 -14.86 -9.61 19.54
CA GLU A 294 -13.86 -8.78 18.87
C GLU A 294 -12.58 -8.66 19.72
N LYS A 295 -12.71 -8.52 21.04
CA LYS A 295 -11.57 -8.58 21.98
C LYS A 295 -10.81 -9.90 21.86
N ALA A 296 -11.52 -11.03 21.88
CA ALA A 296 -10.90 -12.35 21.75
C ALA A 296 -10.12 -12.48 20.44
N PHE A 297 -10.66 -11.95 19.33
CA PHE A 297 -9.93 -11.88 18.07
C PHE A 297 -8.70 -10.95 18.14
N LEU A 298 -8.85 -9.73 18.69
CA LEU A 298 -7.74 -8.78 18.85
C LEU A 298 -6.60 -9.37 19.68
N GLU A 299 -6.89 -10.22 20.67
CA GLU A 299 -5.89 -10.96 21.45
C GLU A 299 -5.06 -11.91 20.58
N THR A 300 -5.64 -12.52 19.54
CA THR A 300 -4.91 -13.42 18.63
C THR A 300 -3.95 -12.70 17.68
N ILE A 301 -4.27 -11.45 17.31
CA ILE A 301 -3.49 -10.69 16.34
C ILE A 301 -2.58 -9.66 17.00
N SER A 302 -2.77 -9.30 18.28
CA SER A 302 -2.02 -8.20 18.89
C SER A 302 -0.52 -8.50 18.98
N PRO A 303 0.36 -7.78 18.26
CA PRO A 303 1.78 -8.13 18.24
C PRO A 303 2.44 -8.09 19.62
N TYR A 304 2.15 -7.08 20.42
CA TYR A 304 2.73 -6.89 21.76
C TYR A 304 2.40 -8.04 22.74
N GLN A 305 1.19 -8.59 22.68
CA GLN A 305 0.76 -9.69 23.54
C GLN A 305 1.31 -11.04 23.07
N ASN A 306 1.59 -11.19 21.77
CA ASN A 306 1.95 -12.48 21.15
C ASN A 306 3.46 -12.68 20.94
N ILE A 307 4.32 -11.75 21.39
CA ILE A 307 5.76 -12.03 21.48
C ILE A 307 5.98 -13.17 22.48
N LYS A 308 6.71 -14.22 22.06
CA LYS A 308 7.05 -15.37 22.90
C LYS A 308 8.48 -15.24 23.44
N ARG A 309 8.67 -15.49 24.74
CA ARG A 309 10.01 -15.57 25.35
C ARG A 309 10.78 -16.74 24.73
N GLY A 310 12.00 -16.50 24.27
CA GLY A 310 12.82 -17.51 23.58
C GLY A 310 12.37 -17.83 22.15
N GLY A 311 11.45 -17.06 21.56
CA GLY A 311 11.07 -17.23 20.16
C GLY A 311 12.20 -16.88 19.20
N ALA A 312 12.30 -17.62 18.10
CA ALA A 312 13.27 -17.36 17.03
C ALA A 312 12.68 -16.37 16.04
N TYR A 313 12.92 -15.08 16.28
CA TYR A 313 12.44 -13.99 15.44
C TYR A 313 13.58 -13.36 14.62
N PRO A 314 13.30 -12.78 13.43
CA PRO A 314 14.27 -11.89 12.79
C PRO A 314 14.54 -10.68 13.70
N GLU A 315 15.66 -9.97 13.53
CA GLU A 315 15.90 -8.71 14.25
C GLU A 315 15.13 -7.58 13.55
N PRO A 316 14.04 -7.02 14.11
CA PRO A 316 13.27 -5.99 13.44
C PRO A 316 13.93 -4.62 13.60
N TYR A 317 13.75 -3.76 12.59
CA TYR A 317 13.96 -2.32 12.72
C TYR A 317 12.63 -1.63 13.00
N ILE A 318 12.46 -1.18 14.24
CA ILE A 318 11.23 -0.52 14.71
C ILE A 318 11.50 0.97 14.78
N TRP A 319 10.61 1.79 14.21
CA TRP A 319 10.71 3.23 14.39
C TRP A 319 9.37 3.94 14.55
N THR A 320 9.41 5.08 15.25
CA THR A 320 8.28 5.98 15.49
C THR A 320 8.76 7.42 15.64
N THR A 321 7.83 8.37 15.78
CA THR A 321 8.15 9.74 16.21
C THR A 321 7.49 10.06 17.55
N THR A 322 8.14 10.86 18.41
CA THR A 322 7.63 11.26 19.73
C THR A 322 6.31 12.03 19.62
N LYS A 323 6.15 12.80 18.53
CA LYS A 323 5.00 13.67 18.27
C LYS A 323 3.94 13.03 17.38
N ASP A 324 4.01 11.73 17.12
CA ASP A 324 2.93 11.00 16.45
C ASP A 324 1.67 11.05 17.32
N ASP A 325 0.75 11.94 16.96
CA ASP A 325 -0.53 12.16 17.62
C ASP A 325 -1.67 11.36 16.98
N ARG A 326 -1.37 10.59 15.92
CA ARG A 326 -2.33 9.73 15.23
C ARG A 326 -2.37 8.35 15.87
N VAL A 327 -1.32 7.54 15.70
CA VAL A 327 -1.26 6.19 16.32
C VAL A 327 -0.62 6.21 17.69
N GLY A 328 0.25 7.19 17.98
CA GLY A 328 0.96 7.27 19.24
C GLY A 328 2.25 6.42 19.30
N PRO A 329 3.39 6.97 19.78
CA PRO A 329 4.65 6.23 19.88
C PRO A 329 4.63 5.08 20.91
N GLN A 330 3.59 5.01 21.76
CA GLN A 330 3.46 4.03 22.83
C GLN A 330 3.46 2.60 22.30
N HIS A 331 2.89 2.35 21.12
CA HIS A 331 2.90 1.03 20.49
C HIS A 331 4.32 0.52 20.22
N ALA A 332 5.12 1.33 19.52
CA ALA A 332 6.51 0.97 19.20
C ALA A 332 7.37 0.86 20.46
N ARG A 333 7.26 1.82 21.39
CA ARG A 333 8.00 1.81 22.66
C ARG A 333 7.73 0.55 23.49
N LYS A 334 6.46 0.17 23.63
CA LYS A 334 6.07 -1.04 24.39
C LYS A 334 6.56 -2.32 23.74
N PHE A 335 6.46 -2.42 22.41
CA PHE A 335 6.94 -3.57 21.67
C PHE A 335 8.47 -3.73 21.79
N ALA A 336 9.22 -2.65 21.57
CA ALA A 336 10.68 -2.64 21.75
C ALA A 336 11.10 -2.98 23.20
N ALA A 337 10.39 -2.43 24.20
CA ALA A 337 10.62 -2.75 25.60
C ALA A 337 10.38 -4.25 25.91
N ARG A 338 9.36 -4.86 25.30
CA ARG A 338 9.07 -6.30 25.46
C ARG A 338 10.15 -7.18 24.83
N LEU A 339 10.64 -6.83 23.63
CA LEU A 339 11.76 -7.52 22.99
C LEU A 339 13.01 -7.45 23.89
N LYS A 340 13.31 -6.27 24.44
CA LYS A 340 14.40 -6.08 25.41
C LYS A 340 14.25 -6.96 26.65
N GLU A 341 13.06 -6.96 27.27
CA GLU A 341 12.75 -7.76 28.46
C GLU A 341 12.94 -9.27 28.21
N TYR A 342 12.69 -9.72 26.99
CA TYR A 342 12.80 -11.12 26.60
C TYR A 342 14.19 -11.50 26.06
N GLY A 343 15.11 -10.54 25.97
CA GLY A 343 16.44 -10.74 25.41
C GLY A 343 16.44 -11.03 23.90
N LEU A 344 15.39 -10.60 23.19
CA LEU A 344 15.24 -10.78 21.74
C LEU A 344 15.94 -9.62 21.01
N PRO A 345 16.54 -9.87 19.83
CA PRO A 345 17.24 -8.84 19.08
C PRO A 345 16.26 -7.81 18.50
N TYR A 346 16.62 -6.53 18.53
CA TYR A 346 15.84 -5.46 17.91
C TYR A 346 16.68 -4.20 17.69
N LEU A 347 16.30 -3.42 16.69
CA LEU A 347 16.73 -2.04 16.51
C LEU A 347 15.54 -1.12 16.75
N PHE A 348 15.74 -0.05 17.51
CA PHE A 348 14.70 0.94 17.80
C PHE A 348 15.22 2.34 17.51
N TYR A 349 14.49 3.09 16.69
CA TYR A 349 14.74 4.50 16.44
C TYR A 349 13.48 5.31 16.75
N GLU A 350 13.63 6.34 17.57
CA GLU A 350 12.56 7.30 17.79
C GLU A 350 13.07 8.69 17.48
N ASP A 351 12.43 9.35 16.52
CA ASP A 351 12.69 10.76 16.27
C ASP A 351 11.85 11.63 17.21
N THR A 352 12.42 12.73 17.68
CA THR A 352 11.73 13.66 18.58
C THR A 352 10.94 14.73 17.84
N ALA A 353 11.21 14.90 16.53
CA ALA A 353 10.49 15.75 15.61
C ALA A 353 9.64 14.91 14.63
N GLY A 354 8.89 15.58 13.77
CA GLY A 354 7.95 14.96 12.84
C GLY A 354 6.58 14.73 13.45
N GLY A 355 5.79 13.89 12.79
CA GLY A 355 4.47 13.43 13.22
C GLY A 355 4.23 12.04 12.67
N HIS A 356 2.98 11.69 12.36
CA HIS A 356 2.68 10.35 11.86
C HIS A 356 3.30 10.01 10.50
N SER A 357 3.54 11.01 9.63
CA SER A 357 4.24 10.80 8.36
C SER A 357 5.73 10.51 8.53
N GLY A 358 6.27 10.66 9.74
CA GLY A 358 7.66 10.39 10.08
C GLY A 358 8.55 11.62 10.12
N ASP A 359 8.39 12.56 9.19
CA ASP A 359 9.30 13.69 8.99
C ASP A 359 8.66 15.06 9.25
N ALA A 360 9.46 16.00 9.77
CA ALA A 360 9.14 17.43 9.87
C ALA A 360 9.78 18.24 8.74
N ASP A 361 10.82 17.70 8.11
CA ASP A 361 11.53 18.31 6.98
C ASP A 361 12.19 17.26 6.07
N ILE A 362 12.73 17.74 4.95
CA ILE A 362 13.34 16.88 3.91
C ILE A 362 14.60 16.15 4.41
N GLU A 363 15.38 16.76 5.31
CA GLU A 363 16.61 16.13 5.83
C GLU A 363 16.25 14.96 6.75
N GLN A 364 15.27 15.15 7.62
CA GLN A 364 14.75 14.11 8.48
C GLN A 364 14.16 12.95 7.66
N GLY A 365 13.32 13.26 6.66
CA GLY A 365 12.77 12.25 5.75
C GLY A 365 13.86 11.47 5.00
N ALA A 366 14.93 12.15 4.57
CA ALA A 366 16.08 11.50 3.95
C ALA A 366 16.83 10.58 4.92
N ARG A 367 17.06 11.00 6.16
CA ARG A 367 17.71 10.17 7.20
C ARG A 367 16.90 8.90 7.47
N MET A 368 15.59 9.00 7.60
CA MET A 368 14.73 7.85 7.90
C MET A 368 14.73 6.82 6.76
N GLN A 369 14.64 7.30 5.52
CA GLN A 369 14.77 6.43 4.34
C GLN A 369 16.16 5.79 4.24
N ALA A 370 17.22 6.54 4.55
CA ALA A 370 18.58 6.01 4.58
C ALA A 370 18.76 4.91 5.64
N LEU A 371 18.21 5.09 6.85
CA LEU A 371 18.25 4.08 7.92
C LEU A 371 17.54 2.79 7.51
N GLN A 372 16.33 2.89 6.96
CA GLN A 372 15.59 1.73 6.46
C GLN A 372 16.37 0.98 5.37
N MET A 373 16.87 1.70 4.36
CA MET A 373 17.58 1.06 3.24
C MET A 373 18.92 0.48 3.68
N THR A 374 19.60 1.11 4.65
CA THR A 374 20.83 0.58 5.25
C THR A 374 20.55 -0.73 6.00
N TYR A 375 19.49 -0.77 6.80
CA TYR A 375 19.05 -1.98 7.49
C TYR A 375 18.79 -3.12 6.49
N PHE A 376 18.02 -2.87 5.43
CA PHE A 376 17.75 -3.90 4.43
C PHE A 376 19.00 -4.36 3.67
N ALA A 377 19.86 -3.43 3.27
CA ALA A 377 21.12 -3.78 2.60
C ALA A 377 21.98 -4.68 3.49
N GLN A 378 22.17 -4.30 4.76
CA GLN A 378 22.95 -5.11 5.71
C GLN A 378 22.35 -6.50 5.94
N LYS A 379 21.02 -6.61 6.02
CA LYS A 379 20.34 -7.88 6.29
C LYS A 379 20.24 -8.81 5.09
N LEU A 380 20.08 -8.26 3.88
CA LEU A 380 19.70 -9.04 2.69
C LEU A 380 20.76 -9.04 1.58
N MET A 381 21.62 -8.01 1.49
CA MET A 381 22.71 -7.91 0.50
C MET A 381 24.08 -8.20 1.11
N GLY A 382 24.20 -8.18 2.44
CA GLY A 382 25.45 -8.29 3.17
C GLY A 382 26.12 -6.93 3.41
N PRO A 383 27.28 -6.91 4.11
CA PRO A 383 28.01 -5.67 4.36
C PRO A 383 28.43 -5.01 3.04
N ALA A 384 28.38 -3.68 3.00
CA ALA A 384 28.94 -2.93 1.89
C ALA A 384 30.42 -3.33 1.71
N LYS A 385 30.78 -3.77 0.50
CA LYS A 385 32.18 -4.04 0.14
C LYS A 385 32.97 -2.76 -0.01
#